data_AF-A0A5A9GF54-F1
#
_entry.id   AF-A0A5A9GF54-F1
#
_cell.length_a   1.000
_cell.length_b   1.000
_cell.length_c   1.000
_cell.angle_alpha   90.00
_cell.angle_beta   90.00
_cell.angle_gamma   90.00
#
_symmetry.space_group_name_H-M   'P 1'
#
loop_
_entity.id
_entity.type
_entity.pdbx_description
1 polymer ?
#
loop_
_entity_poly.entity_id
_entity_poly.type
_entity_poly.pdbx_seq_one_letter_code
_entity_poly.pdbx_strand_id
1 'polypeptide(L)'
;MGNSKSGTTPLILSIFGKFLYSFYRNRPISEHNLYPAMDPYRSKSWKEFCNEVIRLDGGVCCRCRRGLSDGVILQVHHKAYLLNHKPWEYPYELCETLCRGCHAAEHGKIMPNFGWSLIGYDDLGDLDGTCQLCGTAIRHVFMIQHNKWPTMEVGEVCCDNLTCSDEAGTHMESLRRFNDRQRRFISSSRWTILEEGIESIKQKNYEISIVNVRQKFMIRINEIDGKQRFTSSLEAKKTVFFLLESGKIDEFMKKKRGLLA
;
A
#
# COMPACT_ATOMS: atom_id res chain seq x y z
N MET A 1 -12.56 5.26 57.71
CA MET A 1 -12.62 6.69 57.31
C MET A 1 -11.53 6.88 56.27
N GLY A 2 -11.75 7.14 54.98
CA GLY A 2 -12.90 7.57 54.21
C GLY A 2 -12.34 8.37 53.02
N ASN A 3 -12.55 7.86 51.80
CA ASN A 3 -12.23 8.38 50.45
C ASN A 3 -10.74 8.49 50.06
N SER A 4 -10.20 7.80 49.05
CA SER A 4 -10.64 7.40 47.69
C SER A 4 -10.56 8.50 46.62
N LYS A 5 -9.68 8.27 45.62
CA LYS A 5 -9.75 8.50 44.16
C LYS A 5 -8.32 8.57 43.60
N SER A 6 -7.75 7.50 43.06
CA SER A 6 -7.87 6.98 41.68
C SER A 6 -7.41 7.99 40.62
N GLY A 7 -6.14 7.86 40.19
CA GLY A 7 -5.60 8.52 39.01
C GLY A 7 -5.83 7.66 37.77
N THR A 8 -6.62 8.18 36.84
CA THR A 8 -6.87 7.61 35.51
C THR A 8 -6.40 8.58 34.42
N THR A 9 -5.87 7.99 33.36
CA THR A 9 -5.49 8.52 32.04
C THR A 9 -6.46 9.51 31.39
N PRO A 10 -5.99 10.30 30.40
CA PRO A 10 -6.82 10.63 29.24
C PRO A 10 -6.06 10.30 27.94
N LEU A 11 -6.48 9.30 27.14
CA LEU A 11 -7.50 9.43 26.09
C LEU A 11 -7.37 10.73 25.28
N ILE A 12 -6.41 10.72 24.35
CA ILE A 12 -6.37 11.58 23.17
C ILE A 12 -7.43 11.05 22.21
N LEU A 13 -8.55 11.77 22.08
CA LEU A 13 -9.53 11.57 21.01
C LEU A 13 -10.38 12.83 20.86
N SER A 14 -10.59 13.23 19.59
CA SER A 14 -11.68 14.11 19.13
C SER A 14 -11.46 15.63 19.18
N ILE A 15 -10.49 16.11 18.40
CA ILE A 15 -10.57 17.46 17.80
C ILE A 15 -10.13 17.34 16.35
N PHE A 16 -11.09 17.18 15.43
CA PHE A 16 -11.06 17.61 14.01
C PHE A 16 -12.31 17.11 13.22
N GLY A 17 -13.36 16.67 13.91
CA GLY A 17 -14.63 16.22 13.31
C GLY A 17 -15.84 17.12 13.57
N LYS A 18 -15.65 18.41 13.89
CA LYS A 18 -16.76 19.36 14.18
C LYS A 18 -16.71 20.67 13.40
N PHE A 19 -15.83 20.81 12.40
CA PHE A 19 -15.71 22.06 11.64
C PHE A 19 -16.50 22.13 10.32
N LEU A 20 -17.25 21.08 9.95
CA LEU A 20 -18.17 21.13 8.79
C LEU A 20 -19.64 20.79 9.15
N TYR A 21 -19.95 20.55 10.43
CA TYR A 21 -21.33 20.38 10.91
C TYR A 21 -21.86 21.60 11.69
N SER A 22 -21.05 22.66 11.83
CA SER A 22 -21.43 23.91 12.52
C SER A 22 -21.64 25.11 11.58
N PHE A 23 -21.57 24.93 10.25
CA PHE A 23 -21.80 26.04 9.30
C PHE A 23 -23.27 26.17 8.86
N TYR A 24 -24.16 25.27 9.29
CA TYR A 24 -25.58 25.27 8.92
C TYR A 24 -26.55 25.54 10.09
N ARG A 25 -26.08 26.08 11.23
CA ARG A 25 -27.00 26.31 12.37
C ARG A 25 -26.93 27.66 13.07
N ASN A 26 -26.29 28.69 12.51
CA ASN A 26 -26.43 30.06 13.01
C ASN A 26 -26.19 31.09 11.89
N ARG A 27 -27.25 31.45 11.16
CA ARG A 27 -27.36 32.77 10.50
C ARG A 27 -28.65 33.43 10.99
N PRO A 28 -28.64 34.76 11.20
CA PRO A 28 -29.73 35.49 11.82
C PRO A 28 -30.99 35.43 10.95
N ILE A 29 -32.13 35.35 11.64
CA ILE A 29 -33.48 35.34 11.08
C ILE A 29 -33.67 36.68 10.34
N SER A 30 -33.59 36.68 9.01
CA SER A 30 -34.21 37.72 8.20
C SER A 30 -35.63 37.27 7.88
N GLU A 31 -36.59 38.06 8.34
CA GLU A 31 -38.02 37.90 8.18
C GLU A 31 -38.44 37.72 6.71
N HIS A 32 -38.53 36.49 6.23
CA HIS A 32 -39.39 36.12 5.09
C HIS A 32 -39.65 34.62 5.15
N ASN A 33 -40.62 34.22 5.97
CA ASN A 33 -41.01 32.83 6.12
C ASN A 33 -42.53 32.70 6.00
N LEU A 34 -43.01 32.31 4.82
CA LEU A 34 -44.38 31.86 4.67
C LEU A 34 -44.58 30.85 3.52
N TYR A 35 -43.69 29.87 3.36
CA TYR A 35 -43.98 28.61 2.67
C TYR A 35 -43.11 27.48 3.25
N PRO A 36 -43.62 26.27 3.52
CA PRO A 36 -42.79 25.16 3.98
C PRO A 36 -41.79 24.81 2.88
N ALA A 37 -40.48 24.95 3.17
CA ALA A 37 -39.41 24.62 2.24
C ALA A 37 -39.52 23.14 1.85
N MET A 38 -40.06 22.86 0.66
CA MET A 38 -40.09 21.52 0.09
C MET A 38 -38.65 21.06 -0.16
N ASP A 39 -38.33 19.85 0.28
CA ASP A 39 -37.08 19.15 -0.03
C ASP A 39 -36.94 19.05 -1.58
N PRO A 40 -36.00 19.78 -2.21
CA PRO A 40 -35.90 19.85 -3.67
C PRO A 40 -35.63 18.47 -4.28
N TYR A 41 -35.06 17.54 -3.52
CA TYR A 41 -34.77 16.17 -3.94
C TYR A 41 -36.01 15.25 -3.95
N ARG A 42 -37.18 15.74 -3.55
CA ARG A 42 -38.47 15.03 -3.69
C ARG A 42 -39.29 15.50 -4.89
N SER A 43 -38.84 16.55 -5.58
CA SER A 43 -39.55 17.13 -6.73
C SER A 43 -39.64 16.17 -7.91
N LYS A 44 -40.67 16.37 -8.76
CA LYS A 44 -40.83 15.62 -10.01
C LYS A 44 -39.66 15.87 -10.95
N SER A 45 -39.22 17.12 -11.07
CA SER A 45 -38.10 17.55 -11.91
C SER A 45 -36.79 16.84 -11.53
N TRP A 46 -36.51 16.68 -10.24
CA TRP A 46 -35.35 15.91 -9.80
C TRP A 46 -35.43 14.43 -10.20
N LYS A 47 -36.60 13.81 -10.09
CA LYS A 47 -36.80 12.40 -10.49
C LYS A 47 -36.63 12.21 -12.00
N GLU A 48 -37.22 13.10 -12.80
CA GLU A 48 -37.09 13.09 -14.26
C GLU A 48 -35.63 13.26 -14.69
N PHE A 49 -34.93 14.23 -14.10
CA PHE A 49 -33.49 14.44 -14.30
C PHE A 49 -32.65 13.22 -13.93
N CYS A 50 -32.91 12.61 -12.77
CA CYS A 50 -32.19 11.41 -12.34
C CYS A 50 -32.35 10.26 -13.32
N ASN A 51 -33.59 10.00 -13.76
CA ASN A 51 -33.86 8.95 -14.72
C ASN A 51 -33.12 9.17 -16.04
N GLU A 52 -33.05 10.42 -16.50
CA GLU A 52 -32.36 10.76 -17.73
C GLU A 52 -30.83 10.58 -17.61
N VAL A 53 -30.20 11.05 -16.53
CA VAL A 53 -28.77 10.81 -16.28
C VAL A 53 -28.47 9.31 -16.20
N ILE A 54 -29.27 8.55 -15.47
CA ILE A 54 -29.12 7.09 -15.36
C ILE A 54 -29.26 6.42 -16.73
N ARG A 55 -30.20 6.87 -17.57
CA ARG A 55 -30.39 6.36 -18.93
C ARG A 55 -29.18 6.66 -19.81
N LEU A 56 -28.65 7.88 -19.75
CA LEU A 56 -27.47 8.31 -20.50
C LEU A 56 -26.21 7.52 -20.10
N ASP A 57 -26.06 7.20 -18.81
CA ASP A 57 -24.96 6.37 -18.29
C ASP A 57 -25.16 4.85 -18.52
N GLY A 58 -26.22 4.46 -19.23
CA GLY A 58 -26.49 3.07 -19.60
C GLY A 58 -27.10 2.21 -18.49
N GLY A 59 -27.70 2.83 -17.47
CA GLY A 59 -28.41 2.12 -16.40
C GLY A 59 -27.49 1.37 -15.42
N VAL A 60 -26.21 1.74 -15.36
CA VAL A 60 -25.20 1.13 -14.50
C VAL A 60 -24.38 2.19 -13.77
N CYS A 61 -23.76 1.79 -12.66
CA CYS A 61 -22.82 2.66 -11.96
C CYS A 61 -21.58 2.94 -12.83
N CYS A 62 -21.24 4.21 -13.01
CA CYS A 62 -20.08 4.65 -13.80
C CYS A 62 -18.73 4.14 -13.26
N ARG A 63 -18.68 3.77 -11.98
CA ARG A 63 -17.47 3.34 -11.26
C ARG A 63 -17.34 1.82 -11.18
N CYS A 64 -18.32 1.13 -10.61
CA CYS A 64 -18.27 -0.33 -10.39
C CYS A 64 -19.04 -1.16 -11.43
N ARG A 65 -19.68 -0.51 -12.41
CA ARG A 65 -20.43 -1.14 -13.51
C ARG A 65 -21.66 -1.98 -13.12
N ARG A 66 -21.98 -2.11 -11.83
CA ARG A 66 -23.20 -2.76 -11.35
C ARG A 66 -24.46 -1.94 -11.65
N GLY A 67 -25.54 -2.60 -12.03
CA GLY A 67 -26.85 -2.01 -12.34
C GLY A 67 -28.00 -2.63 -11.53
N LEU A 68 -29.24 -2.34 -11.91
CA LEU A 68 -30.42 -2.82 -11.19
C LEU A 68 -30.49 -4.36 -11.09
N SER A 69 -30.02 -5.08 -12.11
CA SER A 69 -29.93 -6.55 -12.12
C SER A 69 -29.04 -7.11 -11.03
N ASP A 70 -28.05 -6.34 -10.57
CA ASP A 70 -27.15 -6.69 -9.46
C ASP A 70 -27.73 -6.29 -8.09
N GLY A 71 -29.00 -5.83 -8.05
CA GLY A 71 -29.69 -5.41 -6.83
C GLY A 71 -29.19 -4.08 -6.23
N VAL A 72 -28.42 -3.28 -6.99
CA VAL A 72 -27.93 -1.99 -6.48
C VAL A 72 -28.90 -0.85 -6.75
N ILE A 73 -28.94 0.10 -5.82
CA ILE A 73 -29.68 1.35 -5.97
C ILE A 73 -28.76 2.40 -6.61
N LEU A 74 -29.18 2.93 -7.76
CA LEU A 74 -28.48 3.98 -8.50
C LEU A 74 -28.93 5.37 -8.03
N GLN A 75 -28.00 6.30 -7.99
CA GLN A 75 -28.18 7.69 -7.58
C GLN A 75 -27.34 8.59 -8.48
N VAL A 76 -27.82 9.81 -8.73
CA VAL A 76 -27.03 10.82 -9.44
C VAL A 76 -26.14 11.54 -8.45
N HIS A 77 -24.86 11.63 -8.80
CA HIS A 77 -23.85 12.42 -8.12
C HIS A 77 -23.48 13.65 -8.96
N HIS A 78 -23.48 14.84 -8.36
CA HIS A 78 -22.95 16.05 -8.98
C HIS A 78 -21.44 16.15 -8.73
N LYS A 79 -20.64 16.18 -9.80
CA LYS A 79 -19.17 16.20 -9.75
C LYS A 79 -18.59 17.55 -9.32
N ALA A 80 -19.37 18.61 -9.46
CA ALA A 80 -19.00 19.97 -9.08
C ALA A 80 -20.23 20.69 -8.52
N TYR A 81 -20.02 21.77 -7.77
CA TYR A 81 -21.08 22.64 -7.30
C TYR A 81 -21.22 23.86 -8.21
N LEU A 82 -22.41 24.08 -8.77
CA LEU A 82 -22.75 25.28 -9.53
C LEU A 82 -23.63 26.21 -8.69
N LEU A 83 -23.19 27.45 -8.53
CA LEU A 83 -23.93 28.46 -7.77
C LEU A 83 -25.26 28.79 -8.45
N ASN A 84 -26.32 28.97 -7.67
CA ASN A 84 -27.68 29.34 -8.12
C ASN A 84 -28.37 28.34 -9.07
N HIS A 85 -27.88 27.09 -9.15
CA HIS A 85 -28.54 26.04 -9.91
C HIS A 85 -29.30 25.11 -8.99
N LYS A 86 -30.53 24.74 -9.37
CA LYS A 86 -31.25 23.63 -8.73
C LYS A 86 -30.62 22.30 -9.12
N PRO A 87 -30.81 21.22 -8.33
CA PRO A 87 -30.19 19.93 -8.59
C PRO A 87 -30.41 19.36 -10.01
N TRP A 88 -31.54 19.66 -10.65
CA TRP A 88 -31.87 19.21 -12.02
C TRP A 88 -31.53 20.22 -13.13
N GLU A 89 -30.96 21.37 -12.78
CA GLU A 89 -30.52 22.39 -13.74
C GLU A 89 -29.03 22.21 -14.11
N TYR A 90 -28.36 21.19 -13.57
CA TYR A 90 -26.96 20.90 -13.86
C TYR A 90 -26.81 20.29 -15.26
N PRO A 91 -25.76 20.66 -16.00
CA PRO A 91 -25.39 19.93 -17.21
C PRO A 91 -25.12 18.45 -16.91
N TYR A 92 -25.56 17.56 -17.81
CA TYR A 92 -25.41 16.11 -17.60
C TYR A 92 -23.94 15.69 -17.52
N GLU A 93 -23.04 16.37 -18.23
CA GLU A 93 -21.60 16.16 -18.18
C GLU A 93 -20.98 16.47 -16.81
N LEU A 94 -21.68 17.19 -15.92
CA LEU A 94 -21.27 17.42 -14.53
C LEU A 94 -21.97 16.45 -13.56
N CYS A 95 -22.69 15.49 -14.08
CA CYS A 95 -23.33 14.44 -13.32
C CYS A 95 -22.69 13.08 -13.64
N GLU A 96 -22.85 12.12 -12.73
CA GLU A 96 -22.57 10.72 -12.99
C GLU A 96 -23.51 9.83 -12.17
N THR A 97 -23.83 8.66 -12.71
CA THR A 97 -24.64 7.64 -12.05
C THR A 97 -23.78 6.75 -11.17
N LEU A 98 -24.01 6.77 -9.86
CA LEU A 98 -23.31 5.96 -8.87
C LEU A 98 -24.25 5.04 -8.11
N CYS A 99 -23.81 3.82 -7.78
CA CYS A 99 -24.50 3.02 -6.78
C CYS A 99 -24.34 3.65 -5.39
N ARG A 100 -25.25 3.34 -4.44
CA ARG A 100 -25.18 3.85 -3.06
C ARG A 100 -23.80 3.70 -2.41
N GLY A 101 -23.10 2.59 -2.67
CA GLY A 101 -21.75 2.35 -2.16
C GLY A 101 -20.73 3.34 -2.74
N CYS A 102 -20.58 3.37 -4.07
CA CYS A 102 -19.67 4.30 -4.74
C CYS A 102 -20.00 5.77 -4.43
N HIS A 103 -21.28 6.12 -4.31
CA HIS A 103 -21.71 7.47 -3.95
C HIS A 103 -21.31 7.82 -2.51
N ALA A 104 -21.47 6.91 -1.55
CA ALA A 104 -21.01 7.12 -0.19
C ALA A 104 -19.48 7.23 -0.11
N ALA A 105 -18.74 6.44 -0.90
CA ALA A 105 -17.28 6.51 -0.97
C ALA A 105 -16.79 7.83 -1.54
N GLU A 106 -17.46 8.36 -2.57
CA GLU A 106 -17.15 9.66 -3.17
C GLU A 106 -17.26 10.82 -2.17
N HIS A 107 -18.19 10.71 -1.22
CA HIS A 107 -18.38 11.63 -0.09
C HIS A 107 -17.54 11.27 1.15
N GLY A 108 -16.63 10.30 1.06
CA GLY A 108 -15.78 9.87 2.18
C GLY A 108 -16.54 9.26 3.36
N LYS A 109 -17.78 8.79 3.15
CA LYS A 109 -18.60 8.16 4.20
C LYS A 109 -18.27 6.68 4.42
N ILE A 110 -17.74 6.03 3.39
CA ILE A 110 -17.25 4.65 3.43
C ILE A 110 -15.95 4.57 2.65
N MET A 111 -15.17 3.52 2.90
CA MET A 111 -13.90 3.30 2.25
C MET A 111 -14.07 3.07 0.74
N PRO A 112 -13.27 3.72 -0.12
CA PRO A 112 -13.24 3.43 -1.55
C PRO A 112 -12.73 2.03 -1.86
N ASN A 113 -13.30 1.39 -2.88
CA ASN A 113 -12.89 0.05 -3.32
C ASN A 113 -11.80 0.06 -4.40
N PHE A 114 -11.39 1.24 -4.89
CA PHE A 114 -10.40 1.43 -5.96
C PHE A 114 -9.84 2.86 -5.90
N GLY A 115 -8.86 3.16 -6.74
CA GLY A 115 -8.23 4.49 -6.82
C GLY A 115 -7.13 4.70 -5.79
N TRP A 116 -6.63 3.61 -5.23
CA TRP A 116 -5.52 3.62 -4.28
C TRP A 116 -4.18 3.62 -5.01
N SER A 117 -3.15 4.14 -4.35
CA SER A 117 -1.77 4.09 -4.84
C SER A 117 -0.85 3.51 -3.78
N LEU A 118 0.06 2.63 -4.20
CA LEU A 118 1.12 2.10 -3.35
C LEU A 118 2.16 3.20 -3.09
N ILE A 119 2.46 3.48 -1.83
CA ILE A 119 3.40 4.54 -1.43
C ILE A 119 4.57 4.02 -0.58
N GLY A 120 4.51 2.79 -0.10
CA GLY A 120 5.60 2.22 0.70
C GLY A 120 5.45 0.73 0.97
N TYR A 121 6.55 0.13 1.41
CA TYR A 121 6.66 -1.27 1.78
C TYR A 121 7.53 -1.38 3.03
N ASP A 122 7.16 -2.29 3.94
CA ASP A 122 7.96 -2.68 5.09
C ASP A 122 7.92 -4.19 5.34
N ASP A 123 9.01 -4.74 5.89
CA ASP A 123 9.10 -6.14 6.34
C ASP A 123 9.28 -6.15 7.86
N LEU A 124 8.23 -6.54 8.58
CA LEU A 124 8.23 -6.60 10.04
C LEU A 124 9.15 -7.70 10.60
N GLY A 125 9.69 -8.57 9.74
CA GLY A 125 10.56 -9.70 10.11
C GLY A 125 9.78 -10.93 10.57
N ASP A 126 8.65 -10.74 11.27
CA ASP A 126 7.73 -11.79 11.72
C ASP A 126 6.26 -11.44 11.42
N LEU A 127 5.34 -12.37 11.68
CA LEU A 127 3.90 -12.25 11.43
C LEU A 127 3.18 -11.42 12.50
N ASP A 128 3.69 -10.21 12.76
CA ASP A 128 3.24 -9.33 13.85
C ASP A 128 2.27 -8.23 13.40
N GLY A 129 2.17 -7.97 12.09
CA GLY A 129 1.27 -6.97 11.54
C GLY A 129 -0.15 -7.48 11.40
N THR A 130 -1.11 -6.56 11.19
CA THR A 130 -2.51 -6.89 10.91
C THR A 130 -3.00 -6.07 9.73
N CYS A 131 -3.49 -6.74 8.68
CA CYS A 131 -4.04 -6.09 7.50
C CYS A 131 -5.28 -5.26 7.88
N GLN A 132 -5.24 -3.95 7.65
CA GLN A 132 -6.35 -3.05 8.00
C GLN A 132 -7.61 -3.25 7.15
N LEU A 133 -7.51 -3.95 6.01
CA LEU A 133 -8.65 -4.26 5.17
C LEU A 133 -9.41 -5.52 5.62
N CYS A 134 -8.69 -6.64 5.82
CA CYS A 134 -9.30 -7.95 6.06
C CYS A 134 -9.05 -8.53 7.46
N GLY A 135 -8.16 -7.92 8.26
CA GLY A 135 -7.82 -8.39 9.61
C GLY A 135 -6.84 -9.56 9.66
N THR A 136 -6.39 -10.09 8.51
CA THR A 136 -5.39 -11.17 8.48
C THR A 136 -4.05 -10.70 9.04
N ALA A 137 -3.38 -11.54 9.84
CA ALA A 137 -2.02 -11.28 10.30
C ALA A 137 -1.03 -11.27 9.12
N ILE A 138 -0.11 -10.29 9.10
CA ILE A 138 0.81 -10.05 7.98
C ILE A 138 2.22 -9.75 8.48
N ARG A 139 3.23 -10.18 7.72
CA ARG A 139 4.64 -9.82 7.92
C ARG A 139 5.06 -8.67 7.01
N HIS A 140 4.63 -8.74 5.75
CA HIS A 140 4.93 -7.76 4.72
C HIS A 140 3.79 -6.75 4.67
N VAL A 141 4.12 -5.49 4.96
CA VAL A 141 3.17 -4.39 5.06
C VAL A 141 3.32 -3.50 3.83
N PHE A 142 2.21 -3.29 3.13
CA PHE A 142 2.12 -2.35 2.02
C PHE A 142 1.32 -1.13 2.46
N MET A 143 1.92 0.05 2.36
CA MET A 143 1.31 1.33 2.69
C MET A 143 0.64 1.88 1.43
N ILE A 144 -0.68 2.05 1.47
CA ILE A 144 -1.48 2.56 0.35
C ILE A 144 -2.20 3.86 0.70
N GLN A 145 -2.39 4.74 -0.27
CA GLN A 145 -3.02 6.04 -0.09
C GLN A 145 -4.17 6.27 -1.08
N HIS A 146 -5.20 7.00 -0.64
CA HIS A 146 -6.29 7.52 -1.46
C HIS A 146 -6.51 9.01 -1.14
N ASN A 147 -6.92 9.81 -2.11
CA ASN A 147 -7.06 11.28 -1.94
C ASN A 147 -8.13 11.70 -0.89
N LYS A 148 -9.10 10.83 -0.63
CA LYS A 148 -10.26 11.04 0.26
C LYS A 148 -10.32 10.07 1.44
N TRP A 149 -9.28 9.25 1.65
CA TRP A 149 -9.25 8.28 2.75
C TRP A 149 -7.87 8.31 3.42
N PRO A 150 -7.77 8.11 4.75
CA PRO A 150 -6.48 7.95 5.41
C PRO A 150 -5.63 6.85 4.77
N THR A 151 -4.32 6.99 4.87
CA THR A 151 -3.37 5.93 4.50
C THR A 151 -3.72 4.63 5.22
N MET A 152 -3.55 3.51 4.53
CA MET A 152 -3.79 2.19 5.08
C MET A 152 -2.58 1.27 4.95
N GLU A 153 -2.47 0.35 5.90
CA GLU A 153 -1.48 -0.72 5.95
C GLU A 153 -2.17 -2.05 5.64
N VAL A 154 -1.80 -2.68 4.53
CA VAL A 154 -2.46 -3.88 4.02
C VAL A 154 -1.45 -4.95 3.60
N GLY A 155 -1.90 -6.20 3.50
CA GLY A 155 -1.09 -7.29 2.93
C GLY A 155 -1.08 -7.30 1.40
N GLU A 156 -0.19 -8.12 0.82
CA GLU A 156 0.05 -8.31 -0.64
C GLU A 156 -1.25 -8.30 -1.48
N VAL A 157 -2.14 -9.27 -1.22
CA VAL A 157 -3.39 -9.43 -2.00
C VAL A 157 -4.33 -8.22 -1.86
N CYS A 158 -4.39 -7.62 -0.67
CA CYS A 158 -5.27 -6.48 -0.43
C CYS A 158 -4.72 -5.20 -1.08
N CYS A 159 -3.39 -5.05 -1.15
CA CYS A 159 -2.75 -3.98 -1.88
C CYS A 159 -3.12 -4.03 -3.36
N ASP A 160 -2.80 -5.13 -4.03
CA ASP A 160 -3.03 -5.33 -5.46
C ASP A 160 -4.51 -5.13 -5.85
N ASN A 161 -5.44 -5.61 -5.02
CA ASN A 161 -6.88 -5.42 -5.24
C ASN A 161 -7.32 -3.96 -5.14
N LEU A 162 -6.77 -3.18 -4.18
CA LEU A 162 -7.17 -1.79 -3.97
C LEU A 162 -6.50 -0.83 -4.97
N THR A 163 -5.25 -1.12 -5.37
CA THR A 163 -4.49 -0.34 -6.36
C THR A 163 -4.85 -0.75 -7.80
N CYS A 164 -5.53 -1.87 -7.99
CA CYS A 164 -5.75 -2.50 -9.29
C CYS A 164 -4.43 -2.71 -10.06
N SER A 165 -3.37 -3.10 -9.34
CA SER A 165 -2.04 -3.41 -9.90
C SER A 165 -1.51 -4.73 -9.35
N ASP A 166 -0.36 -5.19 -9.86
CA ASP A 166 0.35 -6.38 -9.40
C ASP A 166 1.70 -6.02 -8.75
N GLU A 167 1.85 -4.77 -8.32
CA GLU A 167 3.11 -4.23 -7.78
C GLU A 167 3.54 -4.95 -6.50
N ALA A 168 2.60 -5.22 -5.59
CA ALA A 168 2.90 -5.91 -4.34
C ALA A 168 3.25 -7.37 -4.60
N GLY A 169 2.45 -8.07 -5.42
CA GLY A 169 2.73 -9.44 -5.85
C GLY A 169 4.09 -9.59 -6.55
N THR A 170 4.40 -8.69 -7.50
CA THR A 170 5.69 -8.67 -8.22
C THR A 170 6.86 -8.42 -7.27
N HIS A 171 6.71 -7.49 -6.33
CA HIS A 171 7.72 -7.24 -5.31
C HIS A 171 8.00 -8.49 -4.47
N MET A 172 6.93 -9.13 -3.97
CA MET A 172 7.04 -10.33 -3.15
C MET A 172 7.62 -11.52 -3.92
N GLU A 173 7.23 -11.70 -5.18
CA GLU A 173 7.81 -12.74 -6.04
C GLU A 173 9.31 -12.52 -6.25
N SER A 174 9.73 -11.28 -6.50
CA SER A 174 11.15 -10.92 -6.65
C SER A 174 11.96 -11.28 -5.39
N LEU A 175 11.44 -10.94 -4.20
CA LEU A 175 12.04 -11.30 -2.91
C LEU A 175 12.13 -12.81 -2.72
N ARG A 176 11.05 -13.56 -2.98
CA ARG A 176 11.02 -15.03 -2.89
C ARG A 176 12.10 -15.64 -3.80
N ARG A 177 12.15 -15.21 -5.07
CA ARG A 177 13.15 -15.67 -6.05
C ARG A 177 14.58 -15.36 -5.60
N PHE A 178 14.83 -14.18 -5.03
CA PHE A 178 16.13 -13.80 -4.50
C PHE A 178 16.55 -14.71 -3.34
N ASN A 179 15.65 -14.90 -2.35
CA ASN A 179 15.89 -15.74 -1.19
C ASN A 179 16.11 -17.21 -1.58
N ASP A 180 15.37 -17.72 -2.57
CA ASP A 180 15.55 -19.07 -3.09
C ASP A 180 16.89 -19.27 -3.77
N ARG A 181 17.37 -18.28 -4.54
CA ARG A 181 18.72 -18.31 -5.10
C ARG A 181 19.78 -18.27 -4.00
N GLN A 182 19.60 -17.42 -2.98
CA GLN A 182 20.51 -17.35 -1.84
C GLN A 182 20.60 -18.69 -1.11
N ARG A 183 19.45 -19.30 -0.79
CA ARG A 183 19.39 -20.60 -0.11
C ARG A 183 20.10 -21.68 -0.91
N ARG A 184 19.80 -21.80 -2.21
CA ARG A 184 20.45 -22.76 -3.10
C ARG A 184 21.96 -22.54 -3.22
N PHE A 185 22.41 -21.28 -3.23
CA PHE A 185 23.82 -20.97 -3.24
C PHE A 185 24.52 -21.41 -1.96
N ILE A 186 23.93 -21.14 -0.79
CA ILE A 186 24.49 -21.49 0.51
C ILE A 186 24.56 -23.00 0.71
N SER A 187 23.49 -23.72 0.35
CA SER A 187 23.36 -25.18 0.51
C SER A 187 23.93 -25.98 -0.66
N SER A 188 24.58 -25.31 -1.62
CA SER A 188 25.08 -25.96 -2.83
C SER A 188 26.15 -26.99 -2.50
N SER A 189 26.04 -28.19 -3.07
CA SER A 189 27.07 -29.23 -3.00
C SER A 189 28.37 -28.85 -3.74
N ARG A 190 28.34 -27.77 -4.52
CA ARG A 190 29.54 -27.22 -5.19
C ARG A 190 30.50 -26.52 -4.22
N TRP A 191 30.08 -26.28 -2.98
CA TRP A 191 31.00 -25.89 -1.92
C TRP A 191 31.86 -27.10 -1.55
N THR A 192 33.15 -27.01 -1.84
CA THR A 192 34.15 -28.01 -1.48
C THR A 192 34.88 -27.58 -0.22
N ILE A 193 35.11 -28.52 0.68
CA ILE A 193 35.93 -28.30 1.87
C ILE A 193 37.36 -28.69 1.50
N LEU A 194 38.28 -27.72 1.56
CA LEU A 194 39.72 -27.90 1.35
C LEU A 194 40.41 -28.21 2.68
N GLU A 195 41.74 -28.36 2.63
CA GLU A 195 42.59 -28.50 3.81
C GLU A 195 42.32 -27.36 4.83
N GLU A 196 42.50 -27.66 6.12
CA GLU A 196 42.24 -26.73 7.24
C GLU A 196 40.77 -26.29 7.42
N GLY A 197 39.81 -26.96 6.74
CA GLY A 197 38.38 -26.66 6.88
C GLY A 197 37.93 -25.42 6.11
N ILE A 198 38.71 -25.00 5.10
CA ILE A 198 38.37 -23.86 4.23
C ILE A 198 37.27 -24.27 3.26
N GLU A 199 36.15 -23.53 3.26
CA GLU A 199 35.07 -23.78 2.32
C GLU A 199 35.27 -22.97 1.04
N SER A 200 35.31 -23.61 -0.12
CA SER A 200 35.58 -22.97 -1.41
C SER A 200 34.54 -23.29 -2.47
N ILE A 201 34.25 -22.32 -3.35
CA ILE A 201 33.40 -22.48 -4.52
C ILE A 201 33.95 -21.69 -5.70
N LYS A 202 33.98 -22.31 -6.87
CA LYS A 202 34.23 -21.62 -8.14
C LYS A 202 32.91 -21.19 -8.76
N GLN A 203 32.71 -19.89 -8.96
CA GLN A 203 31.48 -19.33 -9.53
C GLN A 203 31.84 -18.20 -10.52
N LYS A 204 31.30 -18.29 -11.75
CA LYS A 204 31.74 -17.45 -12.88
C LYS A 204 33.27 -17.55 -13.06
N ASN A 205 33.97 -16.42 -13.01
CA ASN A 205 35.44 -16.32 -13.16
C ASN A 205 36.14 -16.12 -11.79
N TYR A 206 35.45 -16.43 -10.69
CA TYR A 206 35.93 -16.20 -9.33
C TYR A 206 36.06 -17.51 -8.57
N GLU A 207 37.21 -17.69 -7.94
CA GLU A 207 37.45 -18.66 -6.89
C GLU A 207 37.24 -17.97 -5.55
N ILE A 208 36.19 -18.40 -4.85
CA ILE A 208 35.75 -17.77 -3.61
C ILE A 208 35.95 -18.76 -2.48
N SER A 209 36.72 -18.36 -1.48
CA SER A 209 37.03 -19.18 -0.32
C SER A 209 36.64 -18.48 0.97
N ILE A 210 36.12 -19.24 1.93
CA ILE A 210 35.78 -18.78 3.27
C ILE A 210 36.81 -19.38 4.22
N VAL A 211 37.66 -18.51 4.75
CA VAL A 211 38.81 -18.89 5.58
C VAL A 211 38.49 -18.58 7.04
N ASN A 212 38.74 -19.54 7.93
CA ASN A 212 38.65 -19.32 9.37
C ASN A 212 39.99 -18.74 9.88
N VAL A 213 39.94 -17.55 10.45
CA VAL A 213 41.10 -16.88 11.05
C VAL A 213 40.75 -16.49 12.47
N ARG A 214 41.35 -17.16 13.46
CA ARG A 214 41.17 -16.88 14.91
C ARG A 214 39.68 -16.87 15.33
N GLN A 215 38.93 -17.91 14.96
CA GLN A 215 37.50 -18.07 15.27
C GLN A 215 36.56 -17.06 14.57
N LYS A 216 37.05 -16.30 13.60
CA LYS A 216 36.23 -15.47 12.72
C LYS A 216 36.39 -15.92 11.28
N PHE A 217 35.36 -15.72 10.46
CA PHE A 217 35.39 -16.08 9.05
C PHE A 217 35.74 -14.86 8.19
N MET A 218 36.50 -15.06 7.13
CA MET A 218 36.84 -14.05 6.14
C MET A 218 36.58 -14.60 4.74
N ILE A 219 36.14 -13.73 3.84
CA ILE A 219 35.99 -14.05 2.42
C ILE A 219 37.31 -13.73 1.70
N ARG A 220 37.81 -14.68 0.93
CA ARG A 220 38.93 -14.55 -0.01
C ARG A 220 38.42 -14.74 -1.44
N ILE A 221 38.79 -13.86 -2.36
CA ILE A 221 38.39 -13.93 -3.77
C ILE A 221 39.65 -13.86 -4.64
N ASN A 222 39.92 -14.90 -5.44
CA ASN A 222 41.12 -15.00 -6.29
C ASN A 222 42.41 -14.57 -5.53
N GLU A 223 42.63 -15.16 -4.36
CA GLU A 223 43.78 -14.88 -3.47
C GLU A 223 43.78 -13.51 -2.76
N ILE A 224 42.78 -12.67 -2.99
CA ILE A 224 42.64 -11.39 -2.31
C ILE A 224 41.81 -11.56 -1.03
N ASP A 225 42.43 -11.28 0.10
CA ASP A 225 41.79 -11.33 1.42
C ASP A 225 40.86 -10.15 1.67
N GLY A 226 39.63 -10.46 2.07
CA GLY A 226 38.65 -9.49 2.52
C GLY A 226 39.02 -8.84 3.87
N LYS A 227 38.62 -7.59 4.06
CA LYS A 227 38.84 -6.89 5.34
C LYS A 227 37.78 -7.23 6.39
N GLN A 228 36.58 -7.59 5.96
CA GLN A 228 35.47 -7.91 6.86
C GLN A 228 35.72 -9.25 7.57
N ARG A 229 35.20 -9.36 8.79
CA ARG A 229 35.23 -10.57 9.61
C ARG A 229 33.79 -10.91 10.00
N PHE A 230 33.41 -12.15 9.76
CA PHE A 230 32.06 -12.68 10.03
C PHE A 230 32.08 -13.60 11.23
N THR A 231 30.94 -13.67 11.91
CA THR A 231 30.77 -14.51 13.10
C THR A 231 30.51 -15.97 12.73
N SER A 232 29.99 -16.22 11.52
CA SER A 232 29.70 -17.56 11.01
C SER A 232 30.03 -17.69 9.53
N SER A 233 30.32 -18.92 9.09
CA SER A 233 30.45 -19.25 7.66
C SER A 233 29.16 -18.93 6.89
N LEU A 234 27.99 -19.15 7.50
CA LEU A 234 26.70 -18.84 6.89
C LEU A 234 26.56 -17.35 6.54
N GLU A 235 26.94 -16.45 7.46
CA GLU A 235 26.91 -15.00 7.24
C GLU A 235 27.88 -14.58 6.12
N ALA A 236 29.07 -15.20 6.09
CA ALA A 236 30.03 -15.01 5.01
C ALA A 236 29.46 -15.46 3.65
N LYS A 237 28.84 -16.64 3.57
CA LYS A 237 28.20 -17.15 2.34
C LYS A 237 27.06 -16.25 1.85
N LYS A 238 26.21 -15.76 2.77
CA LYS A 238 25.14 -14.78 2.44
C LYS A 238 25.74 -13.51 1.83
N THR A 239 26.82 -13.01 2.43
CA THR A 239 27.51 -11.81 1.94
C THR A 239 28.14 -12.04 0.56
N VAL A 240 28.78 -13.19 0.34
CA VAL A 240 29.31 -13.59 -0.97
C VAL A 240 28.20 -13.58 -2.03
N PHE A 241 27.05 -14.21 -1.73
CA PHE A 241 25.91 -14.25 -2.65
C PHE A 241 25.46 -12.83 -3.02
N PHE A 242 25.29 -11.96 -2.02
CA PHE A 242 24.91 -10.57 -2.25
C PHE A 242 25.92 -9.81 -3.13
N LEU A 243 27.22 -9.98 -2.87
CA LEU A 243 28.27 -9.35 -3.66
C LEU A 243 28.30 -9.85 -5.13
N LEU A 244 27.96 -11.12 -5.36
CA LEU A 244 27.83 -11.71 -6.70
C LEU A 244 26.60 -11.18 -7.45
N GLU A 245 25.44 -11.11 -6.80
CA GLU A 245 24.18 -10.65 -7.41
C GLU A 245 24.20 -9.14 -7.67
N SER A 246 24.83 -8.36 -6.79
CA SER A 246 24.95 -6.90 -6.93
C SER A 246 26.04 -6.45 -7.92
N GLY A 247 26.86 -7.36 -8.44
CA GLY A 247 27.97 -7.03 -9.36
C GLY A 247 29.17 -6.34 -8.70
N LYS A 248 29.15 -6.13 -7.37
CA LYS A 248 30.22 -5.43 -6.64
C LYS A 248 31.58 -6.13 -6.73
N ILE A 249 31.59 -7.45 -6.89
CA ILE A 249 32.85 -8.20 -7.13
C ILE A 249 33.46 -7.79 -8.46
N ASP A 250 32.65 -7.68 -9.51
CA ASP A 250 33.13 -7.29 -10.84
C ASP A 250 33.71 -5.87 -10.82
N GLU A 251 33.02 -4.92 -10.15
CA GLU A 251 33.49 -3.55 -9.96
C GLU A 251 34.82 -3.49 -9.19
N PHE A 252 34.90 -4.21 -8.07
CA PHE A 252 36.11 -4.26 -7.25
C PHE A 252 37.31 -4.81 -8.03
N MET A 253 37.09 -5.88 -8.80
CA MET A 253 38.15 -6.53 -9.58
C MET A 253 38.59 -5.67 -10.77
N LYS A 254 37.68 -4.95 -11.43
CA LYS A 254 38.02 -3.96 -12.48
C LYS A 254 38.91 -2.83 -11.93
N LYS A 255 38.56 -2.28 -10.76
CA LYS A 255 39.35 -1.23 -10.09
C LYS A 255 40.75 -1.71 -9.73
N LYS A 256 40.87 -2.94 -9.22
CA LYS A 256 42.17 -3.56 -8.88
C LYS A 256 43.06 -3.85 -10.10
N ARG A 257 42.46 -4.14 -11.25
CA ARG A 257 43.17 -4.38 -12.53
C ARG A 257 43.51 -3.08 -13.29
N GLY A 258 43.19 -1.90 -12.74
CA GLY A 258 43.46 -0.61 -13.40
C GLY A 258 42.58 -0.30 -14.62
N LEU A 259 41.43 -0.98 -14.76
CA LEU A 259 40.53 -0.87 -15.92
C LEU A 259 39.38 0.15 -15.72
N LEU A 260 39.45 0.96 -14.67
CA LEU A 260 38.60 2.15 -14.47
C LEU A 260 39.54 3.31 -14.12
N ALA A 261 40.04 3.96 -15.17
CA ALA A 261 40.48 5.34 -15.16
C ALA A 261 39.35 6.18 -15.76
#